data_AF-A0A833UJ00-F1
#
_entry.id   AF-A0A833UJ00-F1
#
_cell.length_a   1.000
_cell.length_b   1.000
_cell.length_c   1.000
_cell.angle_alpha   90.00
_cell.angle_beta   90.00
_cell.angle_gamma   90.00
#
_symmetry.space_group_name_H-M   'P 1'
#
loop_
_entity.id
_entity.type
_entity.pdbx_description
1 polymer ?
#
loop_
_entity_poly.entity_id
_entity_poly.type
_entity_poly.pdbx_seq_one_letter_code
_entity_poly.pdbx_strand_id
1 'polypeptide(L)'
;MLSDNDDQDKCRERRRRRIEMRRLAVISVANSPPKPSNQNQRENTSRTECSADSKRIRMTEKIDLLEPSYSSSGDEAEASPEPESEVPPVSEPVFGSMSVSGRSRDMEDTISVRTSLCRSEISTRRPVHFFAVFDGHGGPHVAALCRERMHEFVKEELTSLSKAGETESGSSSSSRYGHEERQGLLEERWRTALRKSFERMDEVALSTCTCGRVGYKCRCHPMEVALGGSTAVVALLSPERIVVANCGDSRAVLCRAGTAIPLSQDHKPDRSDELARIEAAGGRVIFVNGARVEGILAMSRAIVNPLNCGAL
;
A
#
# COMPACT_ATOMS: atom_id res chain seq x y z
N MET A 1 -13.61 -19.30 37.19
CA MET A 1 -13.43 -19.61 35.76
C MET A 1 -14.69 -19.16 35.03
N LEU A 2 -14.74 -17.90 34.61
CA LEU A 2 -15.73 -17.37 33.68
C LEU A 2 -14.93 -17.04 32.41
N SER A 3 -15.38 -17.58 31.28
CA SER A 3 -14.60 -17.80 30.06
C SER A 3 -14.38 -16.52 29.25
N ASP A 4 -13.12 -16.25 28.87
CA ASP A 4 -12.67 -15.18 27.95
C ASP A 4 -13.40 -15.15 26.58
N ASN A 5 -14.10 -16.24 26.22
CA ASN A 5 -14.94 -16.31 25.03
C ASN A 5 -16.12 -15.33 25.07
N ASP A 6 -16.64 -15.03 26.27
CA ASP A 6 -17.84 -14.22 26.44
C ASP A 6 -17.58 -12.73 26.11
N ASP A 7 -16.33 -12.28 26.25
CA ASP A 7 -15.89 -10.92 25.88
C ASP A 7 -15.54 -10.79 24.39
N GLN A 8 -14.97 -11.83 23.78
CA GLN A 8 -14.71 -11.83 22.32
C GLN A 8 -16.01 -11.81 21.52
N ASP A 9 -17.03 -12.55 21.94
CA ASP A 9 -18.32 -12.59 21.26
C ASP A 9 -19.10 -11.29 21.45
N LYS A 10 -19.06 -10.67 22.64
CA LYS A 10 -19.60 -9.31 22.85
C LYS A 10 -18.91 -8.27 21.97
N CYS A 11 -17.60 -8.40 21.74
CA CYS A 11 -16.85 -7.49 20.87
C CYS A 11 -17.23 -7.67 19.39
N ARG A 12 -17.38 -8.92 18.93
CA ARG A 12 -17.86 -9.25 17.57
C ARG A 12 -19.27 -8.75 17.33
N GLU A 13 -20.16 -8.91 18.29
CA GLU A 13 -21.56 -8.46 18.23
C GLU A 13 -21.66 -6.92 18.17
N ARG A 14 -20.87 -6.20 19.00
CA ARG A 14 -20.77 -4.73 18.92
C ARG A 14 -20.27 -4.25 17.56
N ARG A 15 -19.33 -4.97 16.94
CA ARG A 15 -18.82 -4.66 15.59
C ARG A 15 -19.89 -4.89 14.51
N ARG A 16 -20.67 -5.97 14.59
CA ARG A 16 -21.80 -6.25 13.67
C ARG A 16 -22.86 -5.15 13.72
N ARG A 17 -23.34 -4.80 14.92
CA ARG A 17 -24.33 -3.73 15.12
C ARG A 17 -23.86 -2.38 14.58
N ARG A 18 -22.57 -2.06 14.71
CA ARG A 18 -21.98 -0.82 14.19
C ARG A 18 -21.97 -0.77 12.65
N ILE A 19 -21.73 -1.91 11.99
CA ILE A 19 -21.76 -2.02 10.52
C ILE A 19 -23.20 -1.88 10.01
N GLU A 20 -24.16 -2.49 10.69
CA GLU A 20 -25.58 -2.45 10.32
C GLU A 20 -26.19 -1.04 10.48
N MET A 21 -25.88 -0.36 11.58
CA MET A 21 -26.26 1.05 11.80
C MET A 21 -25.76 1.99 10.69
N ARG A 22 -24.54 1.74 10.17
CA ARG A 22 -23.97 2.53 9.07
C ARG A 22 -24.65 2.24 7.73
N ARG A 23 -25.05 0.99 7.47
CA ARG A 23 -25.82 0.63 6.25
C ARG A 23 -27.18 1.32 6.22
N LEU A 24 -27.88 1.36 7.36
CA LEU A 24 -29.19 2.02 7.48
C LEU A 24 -29.08 3.55 7.32
N ALA A 25 -28.01 4.17 7.84
CA ALA A 25 -27.76 5.60 7.66
C ALA A 25 -27.52 5.99 6.19
N VAL A 26 -26.82 5.15 5.42
CA VAL A 26 -26.58 5.38 3.98
C VAL A 26 -27.88 5.31 3.17
N ILE A 27 -28.80 4.41 3.53
CA ILE A 27 -30.12 4.30 2.88
C ILE A 27 -31.00 5.53 3.19
N SER A 28 -30.91 6.07 4.40
CA SER A 28 -31.67 7.27 4.79
C SER A 28 -31.24 8.53 4.04
N VAL A 29 -29.94 8.65 3.69
CA VAL A 29 -29.41 9.81 2.96
C VAL A 29 -29.80 9.76 1.47
N ALA A 30 -29.92 8.55 0.89
CA ALA A 30 -30.34 8.37 -0.49
C ALA A 30 -31.81 8.74 -0.77
N ASN A 31 -32.66 8.81 0.27
CA ASN A 31 -34.10 9.09 0.14
C ASN A 31 -34.50 10.53 0.51
N SER A 32 -33.55 11.45 0.65
CA SER A 32 -33.84 12.85 1.02
C SER A 32 -33.96 13.74 -0.23
N PRO A 33 -35.06 14.52 -0.43
CA PRO A 33 -35.16 15.43 -1.57
C PRO A 33 -34.29 16.69 -1.39
N PRO A 34 -33.80 17.30 -2.49
CA PRO A 34 -32.89 18.45 -2.43
C PRO A 34 -33.62 19.74 -2.03
N LYS A 35 -32.99 20.56 -1.18
CA LYS A 35 -33.48 21.88 -0.77
C LYS A 35 -33.12 22.96 -1.80
N PRO A 36 -33.97 24.00 -1.99
CA PRO A 36 -33.75 25.04 -2.99
C PRO A 36 -32.82 26.15 -2.49
N SER A 37 -32.08 26.74 -3.43
CA SER A 37 -31.17 27.87 -3.28
C SER A 37 -31.90 29.22 -3.31
N ASN A 38 -31.52 30.17 -2.44
CA ASN A 38 -31.89 31.57 -2.56
C ASN A 38 -30.65 32.47 -2.64
N GLN A 39 -30.60 33.29 -3.69
CA GLN A 39 -29.67 34.40 -3.92
C GLN A 39 -30.26 35.70 -3.35
N ASN A 40 -29.44 36.52 -2.69
CA ASN A 40 -29.28 37.98 -2.90
C ASN A 40 -28.47 38.59 -1.73
N GLN A 41 -27.27 39.10 -2.03
CA GLN A 41 -26.86 40.53 -2.00
C GLN A 41 -26.53 41.07 -0.59
N ARG A 42 -25.50 41.89 -0.34
CA ARG A 42 -24.38 42.48 -1.09
C ARG A 42 -23.48 43.19 -0.05
N GLU A 43 -22.18 43.26 -0.33
CA GLU A 43 -21.22 44.38 -0.06
C GLU A 43 -20.89 44.74 1.42
N ASN A 44 -19.64 45.10 1.82
CA ASN A 44 -18.48 45.59 1.08
C ASN A 44 -17.15 45.49 1.88
N THR A 45 -16.05 45.19 1.15
CA THR A 45 -14.63 45.63 1.28
C THR A 45 -13.84 45.40 2.59
N SER A 46 -12.58 44.91 2.59
CA SER A 46 -11.44 45.31 1.74
C SER A 46 -10.36 44.23 1.51
N ARG A 47 -9.80 44.26 0.29
CA ARG A 47 -8.65 43.57 -0.34
C ARG A 47 -7.34 43.68 0.46
N THR A 48 -6.34 42.79 0.34
CA THR A 48 -5.48 42.55 -0.86
C THR A 48 -4.82 41.16 -0.90
N GLU A 49 -4.61 40.67 -2.13
CA GLU A 49 -4.26 39.32 -2.63
C GLU A 49 -2.75 39.04 -2.79
N CYS A 50 -2.38 37.75 -2.91
CA CYS A 50 -1.60 37.16 -4.04
C CYS A 50 -1.56 35.62 -3.89
N SER A 51 -2.45 34.86 -4.54
CA SER A 51 -2.36 34.17 -5.86
C SER A 51 -1.53 32.86 -5.88
N ALA A 52 -2.24 31.76 -6.11
CA ALA A 52 -1.74 30.42 -6.40
C ALA A 52 -1.90 30.14 -7.90
N ASP A 53 -0.85 29.61 -8.53
CA ASP A 53 -0.82 29.34 -9.98
C ASP A 53 -0.91 27.83 -10.21
N SER A 54 -1.99 27.38 -10.85
CA SER A 54 -2.19 26.01 -11.36
C SER A 54 -2.51 26.11 -12.85
N LYS A 55 -1.52 25.80 -13.69
CA LYS A 55 -1.68 25.79 -15.16
C LYS A 55 -2.04 24.39 -15.63
N ARG A 56 -3.27 24.24 -16.13
CA ARG A 56 -3.75 23.15 -16.97
C ARG A 56 -3.89 23.69 -18.39
N ILE A 57 -3.10 23.19 -19.34
CA ILE A 57 -3.23 23.52 -20.77
C ILE A 57 -3.95 22.36 -21.47
N ARG A 58 -5.10 22.67 -22.09
CA ARG A 58 -5.76 21.90 -23.14
C ARG A 58 -5.19 22.34 -24.48
N MET A 59 -5.03 21.41 -25.42
CA MET A 59 -5.08 21.72 -26.85
C MET A 59 -5.87 20.63 -27.58
N THR A 60 -6.83 21.08 -28.38
CA THR A 60 -7.52 20.38 -29.45
C THR A 60 -7.37 21.28 -30.66
N GLU A 61 -6.97 20.74 -31.81
CA GLU A 61 -7.57 21.07 -33.11
C GLU A 61 -7.16 20.06 -34.19
N LYS A 62 -8.14 19.73 -35.03
CA LYS A 62 -8.10 18.93 -36.25
C LYS A 62 -7.56 19.77 -37.41
N ILE A 63 -6.79 19.17 -38.32
CA ILE A 63 -6.81 19.53 -39.75
C ILE A 63 -6.71 18.24 -40.58
N ASP A 64 -7.53 18.20 -41.62
CA ASP A 64 -7.84 17.13 -42.56
C ASP A 64 -6.91 17.14 -43.80
N LEU A 65 -6.90 16.00 -44.51
CA LEU A 65 -6.68 15.77 -45.96
C LEU A 65 -5.33 15.26 -46.52
N LEU A 66 -5.47 14.07 -47.15
CA LEU A 66 -4.98 13.57 -48.46
C LEU A 66 -3.82 12.55 -48.51
N GLU A 67 -4.17 11.39 -49.06
CA GLU A 67 -3.31 10.28 -49.51
C GLU A 67 -2.45 10.67 -50.73
N PRO A 68 -1.42 9.85 -51.02
CA PRO A 68 -1.44 9.16 -52.30
C PRO A 68 -1.07 7.67 -52.22
N SER A 69 -1.78 6.90 -53.05
CA SER A 69 -1.55 5.51 -53.43
C SER A 69 -0.17 5.27 -54.05
N TYR A 70 0.51 4.21 -53.63
CA TYR A 70 1.53 3.54 -54.44
C TYR A 70 1.38 2.02 -54.32
N SER A 71 1.11 1.39 -55.46
CA SER A 71 1.07 -0.04 -55.67
C SER A 71 2.49 -0.61 -55.82
N SER A 72 2.84 -1.64 -55.06
CA SER A 72 3.92 -2.56 -55.45
C SER A 72 3.68 -3.95 -54.87
N SER A 73 3.56 -4.90 -55.77
CA SER A 73 3.43 -6.34 -55.59
C SER A 73 4.78 -6.98 -55.23
N GLY A 74 4.78 -7.91 -54.29
CA GLY A 74 5.89 -8.82 -54.02
C GLY A 74 5.45 -9.88 -53.02
N ASP A 75 5.13 -11.06 -53.55
CA ASP A 75 4.86 -12.29 -52.81
C ASP A 75 6.09 -12.71 -51.98
N GLU A 76 5.92 -12.93 -50.68
CA GLU A 76 6.75 -13.85 -49.91
C GLU A 76 5.88 -14.53 -48.84
N ALA A 77 6.04 -15.84 -48.74
CA ALA A 77 5.13 -16.79 -48.11
C ALA A 77 4.90 -16.56 -46.61
N GLU A 78 3.62 -16.52 -46.20
CA GLU A 78 3.20 -16.58 -44.81
C GLU A 78 3.57 -17.92 -44.18
N ALA A 79 4.51 -17.89 -43.23
CA ALA A 79 4.63 -18.93 -42.22
C ALA A 79 3.47 -18.76 -41.23
N SER A 80 2.60 -19.77 -41.14
CA SER A 80 1.48 -19.80 -40.20
C SER A 80 1.96 -19.59 -38.76
N PRO A 81 1.42 -18.61 -38.00
CA PRO A 81 1.71 -18.54 -36.58
C PRO A 81 1.01 -19.71 -35.89
N GLU A 82 1.77 -20.52 -35.16
CA GLU A 82 1.22 -21.51 -34.24
C GLU A 82 0.25 -20.83 -33.25
N PRO A 83 -0.83 -21.50 -32.82
CA PRO A 83 -1.86 -20.86 -32.01
C PRO A 83 -1.24 -20.43 -30.68
N GLU A 84 -1.04 -19.12 -30.51
CA GLU A 84 -0.83 -18.51 -29.20
C GLU A 84 -2.00 -18.96 -28.32
N SER A 85 -1.71 -19.77 -27.30
CA SER A 85 -2.71 -20.20 -26.33
C SER A 85 -3.38 -18.94 -25.78
N GLU A 86 -4.64 -18.71 -26.15
CA GLU A 86 -5.40 -17.54 -25.70
C GLU A 86 -5.41 -17.54 -24.17
N VAL A 87 -4.59 -16.67 -23.59
CA VAL A 87 -4.58 -16.45 -22.15
C VAL A 87 -5.95 -15.86 -21.82
N PRO A 88 -6.75 -16.49 -20.95
CA PRO A 88 -8.08 -15.99 -20.65
C PRO A 88 -7.98 -14.53 -20.21
N PRO A 89 -8.95 -13.67 -20.61
CA PRO A 89 -8.90 -12.25 -20.31
C PRO A 89 -8.77 -12.07 -18.79
N VAL A 90 -7.65 -11.50 -18.36
CA VAL A 90 -7.39 -11.27 -16.94
C VAL A 90 -8.37 -10.21 -16.45
N SER A 91 -9.38 -10.64 -15.70
CA SER A 91 -10.37 -9.75 -15.11
C SER A 91 -9.69 -8.78 -14.14
N GLU A 92 -10.02 -7.49 -14.23
CA GLU A 92 -9.56 -6.50 -13.26
C GLU A 92 -10.03 -6.83 -11.84
N PRO A 93 -9.27 -6.45 -10.80
CA PRO A 93 -9.65 -6.73 -9.43
C PRO A 93 -10.88 -5.89 -9.05
N VAL A 94 -11.85 -6.53 -8.43
CA VAL A 94 -12.98 -5.84 -7.81
C VAL A 94 -12.58 -5.46 -6.39
N PHE A 95 -12.61 -4.17 -6.07
CA PHE A 95 -12.26 -3.68 -4.74
C PHE A 95 -13.11 -2.47 -4.34
N GLY A 96 -13.11 -2.20 -3.04
CA GLY A 96 -13.62 -0.96 -2.46
C GLY A 96 -12.68 -0.52 -1.35
N SER A 97 -12.62 0.79 -1.10
CA SER A 97 -11.83 1.37 -0.02
C SER A 97 -12.63 2.45 0.69
N MET A 98 -12.35 2.61 1.98
CA MET A 98 -12.91 3.67 2.81
C MET A 98 -11.88 4.04 3.85
N SER A 99 -11.60 5.34 3.99
CA SER A 99 -10.77 5.90 5.05
C SER A 99 -11.48 7.14 5.61
N VAL A 100 -11.64 7.21 6.92
CA VAL A 100 -12.36 8.29 7.62
C VAL A 100 -11.72 8.52 8.98
N SER A 101 -11.62 9.78 9.42
CA SER A 101 -10.99 10.15 10.70
C SER A 101 -11.76 9.65 11.93
N GLY A 102 -13.05 9.38 11.76
CA GLY A 102 -13.91 8.91 12.84
C GLY A 102 -14.05 9.96 13.94
N ARG A 103 -13.52 9.66 15.13
CA ARG A 103 -13.57 10.56 16.31
C ARG A 103 -12.24 11.30 16.55
N SER A 104 -11.20 10.93 15.81
CA SER A 104 -9.90 11.59 15.89
C SER A 104 -10.02 13.02 15.37
N ARG A 105 -9.25 13.93 15.96
CA ARG A 105 -9.20 15.34 15.52
C ARG A 105 -8.52 15.46 14.15
N ASP A 106 -7.46 14.68 13.98
CA ASP A 106 -6.62 14.67 12.79
C ASP A 106 -6.72 13.31 12.08
N MET A 107 -6.56 13.32 10.76
CA MET A 107 -6.57 12.12 9.91
C MET A 107 -5.13 11.73 9.59
N GLU A 108 -4.62 10.67 10.22
CA GLU A 108 -3.25 10.18 10.00
C GLU A 108 -3.19 8.93 9.11
N ASP A 109 -4.28 8.16 9.01
CA ASP A 109 -4.34 6.98 8.14
C ASP A 109 -4.39 7.37 6.65
N THR A 110 -3.75 6.55 5.83
CA THR A 110 -3.86 6.65 4.37
C THR A 110 -4.01 5.28 3.72
N ILE A 111 -4.60 5.27 2.53
CA ILE A 111 -4.78 4.07 1.70
C ILE A 111 -4.12 4.35 0.35
N SER A 112 -3.47 3.33 -0.23
CA SER A 112 -2.96 3.39 -1.59
C SER A 112 -3.40 2.16 -2.38
N VAL A 113 -3.95 2.38 -3.58
CA VAL A 113 -4.37 1.32 -4.50
C VAL A 113 -3.81 1.63 -5.89
N ARG A 114 -3.18 0.62 -6.50
CA ARG A 114 -2.68 0.67 -7.88
C ARG A 114 -3.03 -0.64 -8.57
N THR A 115 -4.02 -0.60 -9.46
CA THR A 115 -4.33 -1.74 -10.32
C THR A 115 -3.31 -1.82 -11.45
N SER A 116 -2.92 -3.04 -11.82
CA SER A 116 -1.97 -3.28 -12.91
C SER A 116 -0.64 -2.53 -12.73
N LEU A 117 -0.14 -2.52 -11.49
CA LEU A 117 1.08 -1.81 -11.07
C LEU A 117 2.28 -2.18 -11.97
N CYS A 118 2.43 -3.48 -12.22
CA CYS A 118 3.46 -4.03 -13.09
C CYS A 118 3.07 -5.40 -13.65
N ARG A 119 3.80 -5.83 -14.68
CA ARG A 119 3.77 -7.18 -15.26
C ARG A 119 5.18 -7.78 -15.16
N SER A 120 5.57 -8.22 -13.98
CA SER A 120 6.89 -8.80 -13.73
C SER A 120 6.91 -10.30 -14.05
N GLU A 121 8.09 -10.83 -14.39
CA GLU A 121 8.35 -12.26 -14.58
C GLU A 121 8.01 -13.10 -13.35
N ILE A 122 8.14 -12.52 -12.15
CA ILE A 122 7.78 -13.19 -10.89
C ILE A 122 6.29 -13.57 -10.81
N SER A 123 5.47 -12.91 -11.63
CA SER A 123 4.04 -13.18 -11.79
C SER A 123 3.73 -13.64 -13.22
N THR A 124 4.67 -14.29 -13.91
CA THR A 124 4.49 -14.82 -15.28
C THR A 124 3.99 -13.78 -16.28
N ARG A 125 4.43 -12.51 -16.13
CA ARG A 125 3.97 -11.33 -16.88
C ARG A 125 2.47 -11.05 -16.78
N ARG A 126 1.77 -11.69 -15.85
CA ARG A 126 0.40 -11.35 -15.48
C ARG A 126 0.41 -10.06 -14.62
N PRO A 127 -0.66 -9.25 -14.69
CA PRO A 127 -0.79 -8.05 -13.88
C PRO A 127 -0.68 -8.34 -12.38
N VAL A 128 0.09 -7.51 -11.67
CA VAL A 128 0.13 -7.45 -10.21
C VAL A 128 -0.58 -6.17 -9.77
N HIS A 129 -1.52 -6.30 -8.86
CA HIS A 129 -2.27 -5.20 -8.26
C HIS A 129 -1.76 -4.93 -6.85
N PHE A 130 -1.62 -3.67 -6.48
CA PHE A 130 -1.10 -3.23 -5.19
C PHE A 130 -2.21 -2.59 -4.37
N PHE A 131 -2.32 -3.02 -3.12
CA PHE A 131 -3.22 -2.46 -2.11
C PHE A 131 -2.45 -2.27 -0.83
N ALA A 132 -2.57 -1.11 -0.20
CA ALA A 132 -1.89 -0.85 1.06
C ALA A 132 -2.68 0.06 1.98
N VAL A 133 -2.51 -0.17 3.28
CA VAL A 133 -3.01 0.68 4.36
C VAL A 133 -1.82 1.10 5.22
N PHE A 134 -1.78 2.39 5.54
CA PHE A 134 -0.74 3.01 6.34
C PHE A 134 -1.39 3.76 7.48
N ASP A 135 -1.13 3.36 8.72
CA ASP A 135 -1.63 3.99 9.94
C ASP A 135 -0.53 4.87 10.53
N GLY A 136 -0.69 6.19 10.38
CA GLY A 136 0.28 7.18 10.84
C GLY A 136 0.22 7.37 12.35
N HIS A 137 1.35 7.69 12.95
CA HIS A 137 1.43 8.15 14.33
C HIS A 137 2.45 9.26 14.46
N GLY A 138 2.23 10.20 15.38
CA GLY A 138 3.07 11.39 15.51
C GLY A 138 2.93 12.34 14.32
N GLY A 139 1.83 12.22 13.56
CA GLY A 139 1.49 13.05 12.41
C GLY A 139 1.27 12.26 11.10
N PRO A 140 0.61 12.87 10.11
CA PRO A 140 0.21 12.19 8.86
C PRO A 140 1.35 12.02 7.84
N HIS A 141 2.51 12.65 8.06
CA HIS A 141 3.53 12.85 7.02
C HIS A 141 4.13 11.52 6.50
N VAL A 142 4.48 10.59 7.39
CA VAL A 142 5.10 9.30 6.99
C VAL A 142 4.08 8.41 6.28
N ALA A 143 2.83 8.37 6.77
CA ALA A 143 1.76 7.63 6.10
C ALA A 143 1.47 8.20 4.70
N ALA A 144 1.42 9.54 4.57
CA ALA A 144 1.25 10.21 3.28
C ALA A 144 2.41 9.91 2.31
N LEU A 145 3.65 9.93 2.80
CA LEU A 145 4.83 9.55 2.02
C LEU A 145 4.76 8.08 1.58
N CYS A 146 4.35 7.17 2.46
CA CYS A 146 4.14 5.76 2.13
C CYS A 146 3.11 5.59 1.00
N ARG A 147 1.97 6.31 1.07
CA ARG A 147 0.96 6.32 0.00
C ARG A 147 1.55 6.72 -1.35
N GLU A 148 2.44 7.70 -1.36
CA GLU A 148 3.03 8.29 -2.56
C GLU A 148 4.19 7.49 -3.14
N ARG A 149 5.02 6.84 -2.32
CA ARG A 149 6.27 6.22 -2.78
C ARG A 149 6.33 4.69 -2.67
N MET A 150 5.57 4.05 -1.77
CA MET A 150 5.76 2.62 -1.48
C MET A 150 5.53 1.74 -2.72
N HIS A 151 4.50 2.07 -3.50
CA HIS A 151 4.17 1.34 -4.71
C HIS A 151 5.21 1.51 -5.82
N GLU A 152 5.94 2.64 -5.86
CA GLU A 152 7.04 2.86 -6.80
C GLU A 152 8.22 1.94 -6.47
N PHE A 153 8.63 1.88 -5.19
CA PHE A 153 9.70 0.97 -4.76
C PHE A 153 9.32 -0.49 -5.00
N VAL A 154 8.10 -0.90 -4.63
CA VAL A 154 7.63 -2.26 -4.91
C VAL A 154 7.67 -2.56 -6.41
N LYS A 155 7.20 -1.65 -7.26
CA LYS A 155 7.27 -1.82 -8.72
C LYS A 155 8.70 -2.00 -9.21
N GLU A 156 9.62 -1.14 -8.76
CA GLU A 156 11.03 -1.16 -9.16
C GLU A 156 11.72 -2.44 -8.71
N GLU A 157 11.54 -2.88 -7.46
CA GLU A 157 12.15 -4.11 -6.94
C GLU A 157 11.61 -5.36 -7.65
N LEU A 158 10.30 -5.42 -7.92
CA LEU A 158 9.70 -6.53 -8.67
C LEU A 158 10.17 -6.57 -10.12
N THR A 159 10.49 -5.44 -10.72
CA THR A 159 10.98 -5.36 -12.11
C THR A 159 12.50 -5.61 -12.17
N SER A 160 13.25 -5.21 -11.15
CA SER A 160 14.71 -5.36 -11.11
C SER A 160 15.16 -6.81 -10.97
N LEU A 161 14.42 -7.62 -10.20
CA LEU A 161 14.68 -9.06 -10.08
C LEU A 161 14.42 -9.85 -11.37
N SER A 162 13.75 -9.23 -12.34
CA SER A 162 13.47 -9.82 -13.64
C SER A 162 14.74 -9.78 -14.54
N LYS A 163 15.43 -8.64 -14.55
CA LYS A 163 16.66 -8.42 -15.34
C LYS A 163 17.88 -9.21 -14.85
N ALA A 164 17.99 -9.44 -13.53
CA ALA A 164 19.12 -10.17 -12.96
C ALA A 164 19.13 -11.67 -13.34
N GLY A 165 18.00 -12.22 -13.82
CA GLY A 165 17.92 -13.60 -14.31
C GLY A 165 18.50 -13.82 -15.71
N GLU A 166 18.81 -12.76 -16.46
CA GLU A 166 19.28 -12.86 -17.85
C GLU A 166 20.81 -12.73 -17.98
N THR A 167 21.50 -12.15 -16.97
CA THR A 167 22.95 -11.88 -17.06
C THR A 167 23.84 -13.03 -16.58
N GLU A 168 23.28 -13.99 -15.85
CA GLU A 168 23.98 -15.20 -15.42
C GLU A 168 23.14 -16.44 -15.73
N SER A 169 23.16 -16.92 -16.98
CA SER A 169 23.12 -18.34 -17.35
C SER A 169 22.88 -18.54 -18.85
N GLY A 170 23.97 -18.62 -19.62
CA GLY A 170 24.02 -19.67 -20.64
C GLY A 170 24.16 -21.01 -19.91
N SER A 171 23.04 -21.71 -19.68
CA SER A 171 22.96 -23.17 -19.49
C SER A 171 21.54 -23.64 -19.21
N SER A 172 20.96 -24.24 -20.24
CA SER A 172 19.78 -25.11 -20.22
C SER A 172 19.88 -26.18 -19.11
N SER A 173 19.25 -25.93 -17.96
CA SER A 173 19.09 -26.94 -16.89
C SER A 173 17.76 -26.79 -16.10
N SER A 174 16.74 -26.22 -16.75
CA SER A 174 15.41 -25.98 -16.16
C SER A 174 14.62 -27.26 -15.81
N SER A 175 15.01 -28.44 -16.32
CA SER A 175 14.23 -29.68 -16.16
C SER A 175 14.54 -30.51 -14.92
N ARG A 176 15.49 -30.11 -14.05
CA ARG A 176 15.94 -30.95 -12.91
C ARG A 176 15.45 -30.55 -11.52
N TYR A 177 14.78 -29.40 -11.37
CA TYR A 177 14.33 -28.94 -10.05
C TYR A 177 12.92 -29.44 -9.71
N GLY A 178 12.75 -29.87 -8.46
CA GLY A 178 11.45 -30.27 -7.91
C GLY A 178 10.47 -29.09 -7.84
N HIS A 179 9.17 -29.40 -7.79
CA HIS A 179 8.12 -28.38 -7.66
C HIS A 179 8.30 -27.51 -6.41
N GLU A 180 8.68 -28.13 -5.29
CA GLU A 180 8.89 -27.45 -4.00
C GLU A 180 10.06 -26.47 -4.03
N GLU A 181 11.19 -26.83 -4.63
CA GLU A 181 12.36 -25.94 -4.76
C GLU A 181 12.04 -24.71 -5.61
N ARG A 182 11.29 -24.90 -6.71
CA ARG A 182 10.84 -23.79 -7.56
C ARG A 182 9.91 -22.85 -6.80
N GLN A 183 9.04 -23.38 -5.95
CA GLN A 183 8.16 -22.58 -5.11
C GLN A 183 8.96 -21.80 -4.06
N GLY A 184 9.92 -22.43 -3.38
CA GLY A 184 10.78 -21.78 -2.38
C GLY A 184 11.61 -20.64 -2.96
N LEU A 185 12.23 -20.84 -4.14
CA LEU A 185 12.95 -19.79 -4.88
C LEU A 185 12.06 -18.60 -5.21
N LEU A 186 10.81 -18.86 -5.58
CA LEU A 186 9.87 -17.82 -5.96
C LEU A 186 9.35 -17.05 -4.74
N GLU A 187 9.09 -17.73 -3.62
CA GLU A 187 8.80 -17.09 -2.34
C GLU A 187 9.95 -16.19 -1.88
N GLU A 188 11.20 -16.63 -2.05
CA GLU A 188 12.36 -15.81 -1.70
C GLU A 188 12.49 -14.55 -2.57
N ARG A 189 12.18 -14.65 -3.87
CA ARG A 189 12.14 -13.47 -4.75
C ARG A 189 11.10 -12.44 -4.28
N TRP A 190 9.91 -12.88 -3.89
CA TRP A 190 8.87 -11.99 -3.34
C TRP A 190 9.32 -11.37 -2.02
N ARG A 191 9.88 -12.18 -1.13
CA ARG A 191 10.39 -11.74 0.18
C ARG A 191 11.48 -10.68 0.01
N THR A 192 12.46 -10.93 -0.86
CA THR A 192 13.55 -10.01 -1.13
C THR A 192 13.05 -8.70 -1.75
N ALA A 193 12.14 -8.75 -2.73
CA ALA A 193 11.58 -7.53 -3.33
C ALA A 193 10.85 -6.66 -2.30
N LEU A 194 9.97 -7.27 -1.50
CA LEU A 194 9.18 -6.55 -0.48
C LEU A 194 10.07 -6.02 0.65
N ARG A 195 11.05 -6.81 1.11
CA ARG A 195 12.02 -6.36 2.13
C ARG A 195 12.79 -5.12 1.66
N LYS A 196 13.40 -5.17 0.46
CA LYS A 196 14.12 -4.02 -0.12
C LYS A 196 13.22 -2.81 -0.30
N SER A 197 11.95 -3.01 -0.66
CA SER A 197 10.99 -1.92 -0.81
C SER A 197 10.72 -1.20 0.51
N PHE A 198 10.59 -1.95 1.61
CA PHE A 198 10.39 -1.39 2.95
C PHE A 198 11.66 -0.72 3.48
N GLU A 199 12.84 -1.32 3.28
CA GLU A 199 14.14 -0.72 3.61
C GLU A 199 14.33 0.64 2.90
N ARG A 200 14.05 0.70 1.59
CA ARG A 200 14.11 1.95 0.81
C ARG A 200 13.10 3.00 1.26
N MET A 201 11.90 2.58 1.65
CA MET A 201 10.92 3.50 2.22
C MET A 201 11.39 4.08 3.55
N ASP A 202 11.96 3.25 4.41
CA ASP A 202 12.48 3.68 5.71
C ASP A 202 13.61 4.71 5.54
N GLU A 203 14.56 4.47 4.63
CA GLU A 203 15.65 5.39 4.31
C GLU A 203 15.13 6.76 3.80
N VAL A 204 14.15 6.74 2.89
CA VAL A 204 13.57 7.98 2.36
C VAL A 204 12.77 8.70 3.45
N ALA A 205 12.01 7.98 4.26
CA ALA A 205 11.23 8.58 5.33
C ALA A 205 12.11 9.20 6.42
N LEU A 206 13.23 8.56 6.80
CA LEU A 206 14.23 9.12 7.72
C LEU A 206 14.89 10.40 7.20
N SER A 207 15.00 10.56 5.88
CA SER A 207 15.57 11.73 5.23
C SER A 207 14.52 12.76 4.79
N THR A 208 13.24 12.52 5.07
CA THR A 208 12.12 13.40 4.73
C THR A 208 11.75 14.28 5.91
N CYS A 209 11.80 15.59 5.72
CA CYS A 209 11.33 16.53 6.72
C CYS A 209 9.79 16.60 6.75
N THR A 210 9.20 17.04 7.87
CA THR A 210 7.74 17.29 7.99
C THR A 210 7.19 18.23 6.92
N CYS A 211 7.99 19.14 6.37
CA CYS A 211 7.57 19.99 5.24
C CYS A 211 7.56 19.27 3.87
N GLY A 212 7.82 17.97 3.82
CA GLY A 212 7.84 17.15 2.60
C GLY A 212 9.10 17.26 1.75
N ARG A 213 10.10 18.06 2.15
CA ARG A 213 11.40 18.11 1.47
C ARG A 213 12.28 16.94 1.90
N VAL A 214 12.77 16.20 0.91
CA VAL A 214 13.71 15.08 1.05
C VAL A 214 15.14 15.58 0.83
N GLY A 215 16.09 15.14 1.66
CA GLY A 215 17.53 15.26 1.35
C GLY A 215 18.19 16.63 1.60
N TYR A 216 17.57 17.53 2.39
CA TYR A 216 18.22 18.80 2.78
C TYR A 216 17.95 19.15 4.25
N LYS A 217 18.91 19.81 4.92
CA LYS A 217 18.73 20.42 6.25
C LYS A 217 17.63 21.48 6.17
N CYS A 218 16.37 21.09 6.40
CA CYS A 218 15.29 22.05 6.57
C CYS A 218 15.58 22.93 7.80
N ARG A 219 15.07 24.17 7.81
CA ARG A 219 14.99 25.02 9.01
C ARG A 219 13.81 24.64 9.93
N CYS A 220 13.11 23.55 9.60
CA CYS A 220 12.02 22.98 10.38
C CYS A 220 12.58 22.47 11.71
N HIS A 221 11.83 22.63 12.80
CA HIS A 221 12.35 22.30 14.13
C HIS A 221 12.59 20.77 14.26
N PRO A 222 13.80 20.31 14.64
CA PRO A 222 14.15 18.88 14.62
C PRO A 222 13.30 17.97 15.51
N MET A 223 12.60 18.55 16.50
CA MET A 223 11.85 17.81 17.52
C MET A 223 10.53 17.20 17.01
N GLU A 224 9.91 17.73 15.96
CA GLU A 224 8.64 17.20 15.42
C GLU A 224 8.83 16.01 14.47
N VAL A 225 10.02 15.83 13.91
CA VAL A 225 10.34 14.74 12.97
C VAL A 225 10.64 13.43 13.72
N ALA A 226 11.11 13.53 14.96
CA ALA A 226 11.73 12.41 15.69
C ALA A 226 10.76 11.43 16.36
N LEU A 227 9.44 11.62 16.26
CA LEU A 227 8.44 10.71 16.84
C LEU A 227 7.35 10.27 15.85
N GLY A 228 7.45 10.74 14.61
CA GLY A 228 6.51 10.43 13.54
C GLY A 228 6.88 9.14 12.83
N GLY A 229 5.90 8.27 12.59
CA GLY A 229 6.07 7.01 11.89
C GLY A 229 4.77 6.53 11.27
N SER A 230 4.81 5.36 10.64
CA SER A 230 3.62 4.73 10.08
C SER A 230 3.71 3.22 10.13
N THR A 231 2.59 2.55 10.38
CA THR A 231 2.49 1.14 9.99
C THR A 231 2.46 1.03 8.47
N ALA A 232 2.73 -0.16 7.94
CA ALA A 232 2.50 -0.48 6.55
C ALA A 232 2.05 -1.94 6.42
N VAL A 233 0.83 -2.14 5.92
CA VAL A 233 0.39 -3.45 5.42
C VAL A 233 0.15 -3.34 3.92
N VAL A 234 0.88 -4.13 3.14
CA VAL A 234 0.84 -4.15 1.68
C VAL A 234 0.39 -5.53 1.23
N ALA A 235 -0.62 -5.59 0.36
CA ALA A 235 -1.10 -6.78 -0.30
C ALA A 235 -0.90 -6.64 -1.82
N LEU A 236 -0.19 -7.62 -2.39
CA LEU A 236 0.00 -7.77 -3.82
C LEU A 236 -0.88 -8.92 -4.30
N LEU A 237 -1.77 -8.60 -5.23
CA LEU A 237 -2.70 -9.56 -5.82
C LEU A 237 -2.26 -9.85 -7.26
N SER A 238 -2.06 -11.12 -7.57
CA SER A 238 -1.95 -11.63 -8.94
C SER A 238 -3.03 -12.69 -9.18
N PRO A 239 -3.24 -13.16 -10.41
CA PRO A 239 -4.24 -14.19 -10.69
C PRO A 239 -4.04 -15.51 -9.92
N GLU A 240 -2.81 -15.78 -9.47
CA GLU A 240 -2.46 -17.03 -8.81
C GLU A 240 -2.19 -16.89 -7.32
N ARG A 241 -1.88 -15.66 -6.84
CA ARG A 241 -1.38 -15.47 -5.47
C ARG A 241 -1.81 -14.17 -4.83
N ILE A 242 -1.86 -14.23 -3.50
CA ILE A 242 -1.94 -13.06 -2.62
C ILE A 242 -0.65 -13.06 -1.80
N VAL A 243 0.16 -12.03 -1.93
CA VAL A 243 1.40 -11.84 -1.17
C VAL A 243 1.20 -10.65 -0.23
N VAL A 244 1.46 -10.84 1.06
CA VAL A 244 1.28 -9.79 2.07
C VAL A 244 2.61 -9.50 2.76
N ALA A 245 2.96 -8.21 2.84
CA ALA A 245 4.02 -7.69 3.71
C ALA A 245 3.38 -6.82 4.80
N ASN A 246 3.81 -7.02 6.05
CA ASN A 246 3.32 -6.25 7.19
C ASN A 246 4.48 -5.68 8.01
N CYS A 247 4.36 -4.42 8.39
CA CYS A 247 5.22 -3.73 9.35
C CYS A 247 4.34 -2.87 10.26
N GLY A 248 3.98 -3.41 11.43
CA GLY A 248 3.16 -2.72 12.43
C GLY A 248 2.01 -3.60 12.89
N ASP A 249 0.97 -2.96 13.42
CA ASP A 249 -0.23 -3.62 13.94
C ASP A 249 -1.51 -3.37 13.11
N SER A 250 -1.36 -2.75 11.94
CA SER A 250 -2.32 -2.94 10.84
C SER A 250 -2.37 -4.41 10.41
N ARG A 251 -3.49 -4.86 9.80
CA ARG A 251 -3.71 -6.28 9.52
C ARG A 251 -4.38 -6.58 8.19
N ALA A 252 -3.87 -7.60 7.49
CA ALA A 252 -4.53 -8.22 6.35
C ALA A 252 -5.19 -9.54 6.76
N VAL A 253 -6.44 -9.73 6.33
CA VAL A 253 -7.23 -10.94 6.62
C VAL A 253 -7.90 -11.41 5.34
N LEU A 254 -7.72 -12.68 5.00
CA LEU A 254 -8.39 -13.35 3.90
C LEU A 254 -9.69 -13.99 4.39
N CYS A 255 -10.78 -13.84 3.66
CA CYS A 255 -11.96 -14.67 3.84
C CYS A 255 -11.94 -15.81 2.81
N ARG A 256 -11.97 -17.06 3.26
CA ARG A 256 -12.08 -18.23 2.39
C ARG A 256 -13.17 -19.15 2.93
N ALA A 257 -14.18 -19.44 2.11
CA ALA A 257 -15.34 -20.25 2.49
C ALA A 257 -15.99 -19.80 3.81
N GLY A 258 -16.18 -18.48 3.99
CA GLY A 258 -16.76 -17.90 5.20
C GLY A 258 -15.83 -17.84 6.42
N THR A 259 -14.60 -18.35 6.32
CA THR A 259 -13.62 -18.38 7.41
C THR A 259 -12.61 -17.23 7.26
N ALA A 260 -12.36 -16.52 8.36
CA ALA A 260 -11.33 -15.50 8.43
C ALA A 260 -9.95 -16.12 8.70
N ILE A 261 -9.01 -15.88 7.80
CA ILE A 261 -7.63 -16.38 7.83
C ILE A 261 -6.69 -15.17 7.91
N PRO A 262 -5.96 -14.97 9.02
CA PRO A 262 -5.00 -13.87 9.11
C PRO A 262 -3.86 -14.11 8.10
N LEU A 263 -3.59 -13.11 7.25
CA LEU A 263 -2.45 -13.13 6.32
C LEU A 263 -1.23 -12.39 6.88
N SER A 264 -1.42 -11.63 7.97
CA SER A 264 -0.35 -10.97 8.71
C SER A 264 -0.51 -11.18 10.21
N GLN A 265 0.61 -11.07 10.93
CA GLN A 265 0.64 -11.04 12.39
C GLN A 265 1.09 -9.65 12.84
N ASP A 266 0.38 -9.10 13.83
CA ASP A 266 0.70 -7.78 14.38
C ASP A 266 2.08 -7.81 15.05
N HIS A 267 2.85 -6.75 14.83
CA HIS A 267 4.11 -6.50 15.52
C HIS A 267 3.83 -5.81 16.86
N LYS A 268 3.36 -6.59 17.84
CA LYS A 268 3.09 -6.13 19.20
C LYS A 268 4.32 -6.31 20.09
N PRO A 269 4.66 -5.36 20.98
CA PRO A 269 5.86 -5.44 21.83
C PRO A 269 5.87 -6.63 22.79
N ASP A 270 4.71 -7.16 23.18
CA ASP A 270 4.56 -8.33 24.05
C ASP A 270 4.57 -9.67 23.30
N ARG A 271 4.69 -9.66 21.97
CA ARG A 271 4.90 -10.90 21.20
C ARG A 271 6.28 -11.45 21.52
N SER A 272 6.37 -12.74 21.85
CA SER A 272 7.59 -13.33 22.45
C SER A 272 8.87 -13.12 21.65
N ASP A 273 8.80 -13.23 20.31
CA ASP A 273 9.92 -12.98 19.40
C ASP A 273 10.29 -11.49 19.32
N GLU A 274 9.30 -10.60 19.31
CA GLU A 274 9.53 -9.15 19.29
C GLU A 274 10.07 -8.63 20.62
N LEU A 275 9.55 -9.12 21.74
CA LEU A 275 10.06 -8.82 23.08
C LEU A 275 11.53 -9.21 23.19
N ALA A 276 11.86 -10.45 22.83
CA ALA A 276 13.23 -10.94 22.85
C ALA A 276 14.15 -10.11 21.95
N ARG A 277 13.69 -9.71 20.76
CA ARG A 277 14.44 -8.82 19.84
C ARG A 277 14.70 -7.45 20.47
N ILE A 278 13.70 -6.84 21.10
CA ILE A 278 13.81 -5.52 21.75
C ILE A 278 14.79 -5.59 22.91
N GLU A 279 14.67 -6.59 23.79
CA GLU A 279 15.53 -6.77 24.96
C GLU A 279 16.98 -7.08 24.54
N ALA A 280 17.18 -7.91 23.51
CA ALA A 280 18.51 -8.20 22.97
C ALA A 280 19.20 -6.95 22.39
N ALA A 281 18.42 -5.98 21.88
CA ALA A 281 18.92 -4.69 21.42
C ALA A 281 19.14 -3.67 22.57
N GLY A 282 18.90 -4.06 23.83
CA GLY A 282 19.03 -3.18 25.00
C GLY A 282 17.82 -2.28 25.26
N GLY A 283 16.73 -2.44 24.49
CA GLY A 283 15.46 -1.76 24.73
C GLY A 283 14.62 -2.45 25.80
N ARG A 284 13.52 -1.83 26.19
CA ARG A 284 12.57 -2.35 27.18
C ARG A 284 11.14 -2.30 26.65
N VAL A 285 10.35 -3.28 27.08
CA VAL A 285 8.89 -3.25 26.93
C VAL A 285 8.28 -2.90 28.29
N ILE A 286 7.55 -1.79 28.34
CA ILE A 286 6.92 -1.27 29.55
C ILE A 286 5.40 -1.34 29.38
N PHE A 287 4.71 -1.88 30.38
CA PHE A 287 3.25 -2.01 30.39
C PHE A 287 2.59 -0.74 30.93
N VAL A 288 2.28 0.19 30.03
CA VAL A 288 1.53 1.43 30.34
C VAL A 288 0.40 1.57 29.32
N ASN A 289 -0.83 1.27 29.75
CA ASN A 289 -2.00 1.19 28.87
C ASN A 289 -1.76 0.23 27.68
N GLY A 290 -1.21 -0.95 27.99
CA GLY A 290 -0.73 -1.94 27.02
C GLY A 290 0.79 -2.03 26.97
N ALA A 291 1.31 -3.06 26.30
CA ALA A 291 2.75 -3.24 26.09
C ALA A 291 3.27 -2.19 25.12
N ARG A 292 4.34 -1.48 25.51
CA ARG A 292 4.95 -0.40 24.72
C ARG A 292 6.46 -0.47 24.73
N VAL A 293 7.08 -0.23 23.57
CA VAL A 293 8.54 -0.06 23.46
C VAL A 293 8.93 1.25 24.13
N GLU A 294 9.82 1.18 25.12
CA GLU A 294 10.23 2.29 26.00
C GLU A 294 9.06 3.05 26.66
N GLY A 295 7.90 2.40 26.79
CA GLY A 295 6.69 3.05 27.31
C GLY A 295 6.00 4.00 26.33
N ILE A 296 6.48 4.12 25.09
CA ILE A 296 6.01 5.10 24.09
C ILE A 296 5.14 4.40 23.03
N LEU A 297 5.74 3.53 22.20
CA LEU A 297 5.07 2.97 21.02
C LEU A 297 4.40 1.63 21.33
N ALA A 298 3.11 1.48 20.98
CA ALA A 298 2.32 0.25 21.19
C ALA A 298 2.54 -0.83 20.10
N MET A 299 3.54 -0.64 19.26
CA MET A 299 3.97 -1.54 18.19
C MET A 299 5.49 -1.64 18.19
N SER A 300 6.03 -2.80 17.81
CA SER A 300 7.46 -3.10 17.84
C SER A 300 8.19 -2.82 16.53
N ARG A 301 7.45 -2.69 15.42
CA ARG A 301 7.98 -2.32 14.10
C ARG A 301 7.08 -1.26 13.45
N ALA A 302 7.69 -0.31 12.74
CA ALA A 302 7.02 0.70 11.93
C ALA A 302 7.99 1.21 10.86
N ILE A 303 7.47 1.86 9.81
CA ILE A 303 8.26 2.72 8.92
C ILE A 303 8.62 3.97 9.71
N VAL A 304 9.93 4.25 9.79
CA VAL A 304 10.57 5.16 10.73
C VAL A 304 10.31 4.72 12.17
N ASN A 305 11.32 4.11 12.80
CA ASN A 305 11.30 3.85 14.23
C ASN A 305 12.43 4.62 14.94
N PRO A 306 12.13 5.76 15.58
CA PRO A 306 13.14 6.61 16.21
C PRO A 306 13.75 6.00 17.47
N LEU A 307 13.17 4.92 18.01
CA LEU A 307 13.65 4.26 19.23
C LEU A 307 14.78 3.24 18.97
N ASN A 308 15.25 3.13 17.73
CA ASN A 308 16.48 2.43 17.33
C ASN A 308 16.65 1.01 17.90
N CYS A 309 15.55 0.30 18.16
CA CYS A 309 15.56 -1.08 18.67
C CYS A 309 15.88 -2.12 17.55
N GLY A 310 16.69 -1.75 16.56
CA GLY A 310 16.94 -2.54 15.34
C GLY A 310 15.81 -2.40 14.33
N ALA A 311 16.08 -1.70 13.22
CA ALA A 311 15.14 -1.47 12.13
C ALA A 311 14.94 -2.75 11.28
N LEU A 312 13.66 -3.06 11.02
CA LEU A 312 13.07 -4.05 10.10
C LEU A 312 13.42 -5.54 10.28
#